data_AF-A0A1M7DCC1-F1
#
_entry.id   AF-A0A1M7DCC1-F1
#
_cell.length_a   1.000
_cell.length_b   1.000
_cell.length_c   1.000
_cell.angle_alpha   90.00
_cell.angle_beta   90.00
_cell.angle_gamma   90.00
#
_symmetry.space_group_name_H-M   'P 1'
#
loop_
_entity.id
_entity.type
_entity.pdbx_description
1 polymer ?
#
loop_
_entity_poly.entity_id
_entity_poly.type
_entity_poly.pdbx_seq_one_letter_code
_entity_poly.pdbx_strand_id
1 'polypeptide(L)' 'MQNFPALRLILKLGRWWALCCGLIAAAATALLLYPLLGALAILPALFALGFGYYLGKSYVELVTIIVTTVN' A
#
# COMPACT_ATOMS: atom_id res chain seq x y z
N MET A 1 -18.94 -4.85 -16.38
CA MET A 1 -18.06 -5.30 -15.27
C MET A 1 -18.79 -6.25 -14.31
N GLN A 2 -19.53 -7.25 -14.81
CA GLN A 2 -20.33 -8.18 -13.99
C GLN A 2 -19.81 -9.63 -14.01
N ASN A 3 -18.86 -9.97 -14.90
CA ASN A 3 -18.48 -11.37 -15.18
C ASN A 3 -17.20 -11.86 -14.47
N PHE A 4 -16.51 -11.02 -13.68
CA PHE A 4 -15.28 -11.42 -13.00
C PHE A 4 -15.33 -11.10 -11.49
N PRO A 5 -16.06 -11.91 -10.69
CA PRO A 5 -16.11 -11.78 -9.24
C PRO A 5 -14.72 -11.90 -8.60
N ALA A 6 -13.82 -12.69 -9.21
CA ALA A 6 -12.42 -12.83 -8.80
C ALA A 6 -11.65 -11.50 -8.88
N LEU A 7 -11.80 -10.71 -9.96
CA LEU A 7 -11.15 -9.40 -10.08
C LEU A 7 -11.63 -8.43 -8.99
N ARG A 8 -12.92 -8.46 -8.65
CA ARG A 8 -13.51 -7.59 -7.63
C ARG A 8 -13.00 -7.94 -6.22
N LEU A 9 -12.75 -9.23 -5.97
CA LEU A 9 -12.10 -9.72 -4.75
C LEU A 9 -10.63 -9.32 -4.68
N ILE A 10 -9.88 -9.47 -5.78
CA ILE A 10 -8.47 -9.07 -5.87
C ILE A 10 -8.31 -7.57 -5.67
N LEU A 11 -9.18 -6.74 -6.25
CA LEU A 11 -9.16 -5.29 -6.04
C LEU A 11 -9.51 -4.90 -4.60
N LYS A 12 -10.46 -5.60 -3.95
CA LYS A 12 -10.78 -5.37 -2.53
C LYS A 12 -9.62 -5.80 -1.62
N LEU A 13 -9.10 -7.01 -1.78
CA LEU A 13 -7.97 -7.55 -1.02
C LEU A 13 -6.71 -6.73 -1.24
N GLY A 14 -6.46 -6.30 -2.47
CA GLY A 14 -5.34 -5.45 -2.82
C GLY A 14 -5.37 -4.09 -2.13
N ARG A 15 -6.57 -3.52 -1.90
CA ARG A 15 -6.71 -2.28 -1.13
C ARG A 15 -6.38 -2.47 0.36
N TRP A 16 -6.75 -3.63 0.93
CA TRP A 16 -6.34 -3.98 2.30
C TRP A 16 -4.84 -4.21 2.41
N TRP A 17 -4.24 -4.89 1.43
CA TRP A 17 -2.80 -5.08 1.35
C TRP A 17 -2.04 -3.75 1.21
N ALA A 18 -2.52 -2.83 0.38
CA ALA A 18 -1.94 -1.50 0.23
C ALA A 18 -1.99 -0.70 1.54
N LEU A 19 -3.09 -0.80 2.29
CA LEU A 19 -3.21 -0.18 3.62
C LEU A 19 -2.22 -0.80 4.62
N CYS A 20 -2.08 -2.13 4.64
CA CYS A 20 -1.10 -2.81 5.49
C CYS A 20 0.32 -2.37 5.17
N CYS A 21 0.71 -2.33 3.89
CA CYS A 21 2.04 -1.86 3.47
C CYS A 21 2.28 -0.40 3.87
N GLY A 22 1.29 0.49 3.70
CA GLY A 22 1.38 1.88 4.15
C GLY A 22 1.57 2.00 5.66
N LEU A 23 0.79 1.26 6.46
CA LEU A 23 0.91 1.25 7.92
C LEU A 23 2.26 0.72 8.39
N ILE A 24 2.77 -0.35 7.79
CA ILE A 24 4.08 -0.91 8.12
C ILE A 24 5.19 0.09 7.78
N ALA A 25 5.13 0.70 6.60
CA ALA A 25 6.11 1.70 6.19
C ALA A 25 6.12 2.92 7.12
N ALA A 26 4.93 3.41 7.51
CA ALA A 26 4.75 4.52 8.44
C ALA A 26 5.26 4.18 9.84
N ALA A 27 4.95 2.98 10.36
CA ALA A 27 5.44 2.52 11.65
C ALA A 27 6.96 2.36 11.67
N ALA A 28 7.54 1.81 10.61
CA ALA A 28 8.98 1.66 10.46
C ALA A 28 9.70 3.02 10.40
N THR A 29 9.18 3.98 9.62
CA THR A 29 9.74 5.34 9.58
C THR A 29 9.60 6.05 10.92
N ALA A 30 8.45 5.94 11.59
CA ALA A 30 8.27 6.50 12.92
C ALA A 30 9.30 5.91 13.90
N LEU A 31 9.44 4.59 13.99
CA LEU A 31 10.38 3.94 14.91
C LEU A 31 11.85 4.34 14.66
N LEU A 32 12.26 4.46 13.39
CA LEU A 32 13.64 4.81 13.03
C LEU A 32 13.95 6.30 13.23
N LEU A 33 12.99 7.19 12.94
CA LEU A 33 13.18 8.63 12.97
C LEU A 33 12.80 9.27 14.32
N TYR A 34 11.99 8.60 15.14
CA TYR A 34 11.62 9.10 16.47
C TYR A 34 12.82 9.44 17.37
N PRO A 35 13.90 8.63 17.47
CA PRO A 35 15.06 9.00 18.30
C PRO A 35 15.85 10.22 17.77
N LEU A 36 15.71 10.56 16.48
CA LEU A 36 16.42 11.68 15.85
C LEU A 36 15.60 12.97 15.81
N LEU A 37 14.31 12.85 15.53
CA LEU A 37 13.41 13.97 15.22
C LEU A 37 12.29 14.16 16.26
N GLY A 38 12.11 13.22 17.19
CA GLY A 38 11.04 13.24 18.17
C GLY A 38 9.66 13.37 17.52
N ALA A 39 8.88 14.37 17.94
CA ALA A 39 7.54 14.63 17.40
C ALA A 39 7.54 15.01 15.91
N LEU A 40 8.64 15.54 15.35
CA LEU A 40 8.74 15.86 13.92
C LEU A 40 8.79 14.62 13.04
N ALA A 41 9.03 13.42 13.60
CA ALA A 41 8.98 12.16 12.86
C ALA A 41 7.59 11.83 12.30
N ILE A 42 6.53 12.52 12.75
CA ILE A 42 5.18 12.39 12.21
C ILE A 42 5.10 12.79 10.72
N LEU A 43 5.84 13.82 10.30
CA LEU A 43 5.85 14.28 8.90
C LEU A 43 6.37 13.19 7.94
N PRO A 44 7.58 12.63 8.12
CA PRO A 44 8.07 11.55 7.28
C PRO A 44 7.25 10.25 7.43
N ALA A 45 6.66 9.98 8.61
CA ALA A 45 5.78 8.82 8.79
C ALA A 45 4.48 8.94 7.97
N LEU A 46 3.86 10.13 7.91
CA LEU A 46 2.70 10.39 7.04
C LEU A 46 3.07 10.24 5.56
N PHE A 47 4.26 10.73 5.18
CA PHE A 47 4.74 10.59 3.81
C PHE A 47 4.98 9.12 3.43
N ALA A 48 5.59 8.35 4.33
CA ALA A 48 5.79 6.92 4.15
C ALA A 48 4.47 6.13 4.11
N LEU A 49 3.44 6.57 4.86
CA LEU A 49 2.11 5.98 4.80
C LEU A 49 1.49 6.16 3.41
N GLY A 50 1.48 7.40 2.90
CA GLY A 50 0.96 7.72 1.58
C GLY A 50 1.73 7.01 0.47
N PHE A 51 3.06 6.99 0.57
CA PHE A 51 3.93 6.34 -0.40
C PHE A 51 3.78 4.81 -0.39
N GLY A 52 3.75 4.18 0.78
CA GLY A 52 3.55 2.74 0.94
C GLY A 52 2.16 2.29 0.45
N TYR A 53 1.13 3.09 0.69
CA TYR A 53 -0.20 2.85 0.12
C TYR A 53 -0.20 2.96 -1.40
N TYR A 54 0.45 3.99 -1.96
CA TYR A 54 0.55 4.17 -3.40
C TYR A 54 1.28 2.99 -4.07
N LEU A 55 2.43 2.58 -3.54
CA LEU A 55 3.17 1.42 -4.03
C LEU A 55 2.35 0.14 -3.97
N GLY A 56 1.67 -0.12 -2.85
CA GLY A 56 0.82 -1.29 -2.70
C GLY A 56 -0.33 -1.31 -3.70
N LYS A 57 -0.96 -0.15 -3.95
CA LYS A 57 -2.00 -0.03 -4.97
C LYS A 57 -1.45 -0.28 -6.37
N SER A 58 -0.33 0.34 -6.74
CA SER A 58 0.31 0.18 -8.06
C SER A 58 0.73 -1.28 -8.31
N TYR A 59 1.21 -1.99 -7.28
CA TYR A 59 1.53 -3.41 -7.39
C TYR A 59 0.30 -4.26 -7.70
N VAL A 60 -0.82 -4.04 -7.00
CA VAL A 60 -2.09 -4.75 -7.25
C VAL A 60 -2.59 -4.50 -8.67
N GLU A 61 -2.45 -3.27 -9.15
CA GLU A 61 -2.86 -2.87 -10.50
C GLU A 61 -2.00 -3.57 -11.55
N LEU A 62 -0.67 -3.63 -11.37
CA LEU A 62 0.24 -4.41 -12.22
C LEU A 62 -0.08 -5.90 -12.23
N VAL A 63 -0.29 -6.51 -11.05
CA VAL A 63 -0.66 -7.93 -10.95
C VAL A 63 -1.99 -8.19 -11.67
N THR A 64 -2.95 -7.28 -11.54
CA THR A 64 -4.24 -7.39 -12.24
C THR A 64 -4.04 -7.38 -13.76
N ILE A 65 -3.27 -6.43 -14.29
CA ILE A 65 -2.96 -6.35 -15.73
C ILE A 65 -2.31 -7.64 -16.21
N ILE A 66 -1.28 -8.13 -15.52
CA ILE A 66 -0.56 -9.36 -15.88
C ILE A 66 -1.53 -10.55 -15.93
N VAL A 67 -2.32 -10.76 -14.87
CA VAL A 67 -3.27 -11.87 -14.78
C VAL A 67 -4.35 -11.79 -15.87
N THR A 68 -4.81 -10.59 -16.22
CA THR A 68 -5.81 -10.39 -17.29
C THR A 68 -5.25 -10.46 -18.70
N THR A 69 -3.93 -10.34 -18.89
CA THR A 69 -3.29 -10.39 -20.22
C THR A 69 -2.82 -11.80 -20.56
N VAL A 70 -2.52 -12.62 -19.54
CA VAL A 70 -2.08 -14.02 -19.70
C VAL A 70 -3.26 -14.98 -19.87
N ASN A 71 -4.45 -14.63 -19.34
CA ASN A 71 -5.71 -15.36 -19.56
C ASN A 71 -6.51 -14.75 -20.71
#